data_AF-A0A1B9YAR6-F1
#
_entry.id   AF-A0A1B9YAR6-F1
#
_cell.length_a   1.000
_cell.length_b   1.000
_cell.length_c   1.000
_cell.angle_alpha   90.00
_cell.angle_beta   90.00
_cell.angle_gamma   90.00
#
_symmetry.space_group_name_H-M   'P 1'
#
loop_
_entity.id
_entity.type
_entity.pdbx_description
1 polymer ?
#
loop_
_entity_poly.entity_id
_entity_poly.type
_entity_poly.pdbx_seq_one_letter_code
_entity_poly.pdbx_strand_id
1 'polypeptide(L)'
;MKNIFSLAIFSSMALASCGAVQSIVQNTFPYTANVLVSTGVPANKEVSSTATASNVQTWVGGNNNAQIKDVRISDAKISVVSPTGGSLNALKSVKVYISSNGTNEKLVASRSDISTNSSSLNLDLNNDGGFLDSIVKSTGLTVRTVYELKNQTTSDMNLKVSLNFSSVPVR
;
A
#
# COMPACT_ATOMS: atom_id res chain seq x y z
N MET A 1 27.11 35.78 -61.79
CA MET A 1 26.17 35.73 -60.65
C MET A 1 25.86 34.28 -60.33
N LYS A 2 26.09 33.87 -59.07
CA LYS A 2 25.51 32.73 -58.31
C LYS A 2 25.74 31.32 -58.90
N ASN A 3 26.70 30.52 -58.43
CA ASN A 3 27.00 29.99 -57.09
C ASN A 3 26.03 28.88 -56.63
N ILE A 4 26.66 27.71 -56.37
CA ILE A 4 26.39 26.70 -55.34
C ILE A 4 25.69 25.40 -55.79
N PHE A 5 26.57 24.44 -56.02
CA PHE A 5 26.43 23.00 -55.91
C PHE A 5 26.01 22.55 -54.50
N SER A 6 25.39 21.36 -54.45
CA SER A 6 25.42 20.38 -53.34
C SER A 6 24.63 20.69 -52.06
N LEU A 7 23.66 19.83 -51.73
CA LEU A 7 23.88 18.62 -50.90
C LEU A 7 22.56 18.24 -50.21
N ALA A 8 22.01 17.10 -50.59
CA ALA A 8 20.96 16.42 -49.85
C ALA A 8 21.56 15.84 -48.56
N ILE A 9 20.99 16.16 -47.40
CA ILE A 9 21.08 15.41 -46.12
C ILE A 9 19.80 15.76 -45.36
N PHE A 10 18.82 14.86 -45.40
CA PHE A 10 18.51 13.92 -44.32
C PHE A 10 18.01 14.62 -43.04
N SER A 11 16.69 14.55 -42.87
CA SER A 11 16.03 14.11 -41.65
C SER A 11 16.69 14.52 -40.34
N SER A 12 16.19 15.60 -39.74
CA SER A 12 16.14 15.72 -38.30
C SER A 12 14.80 16.33 -37.88
N MET A 13 13.81 15.43 -37.83
CA MET A 13 12.69 15.54 -36.87
C MET A 13 13.28 15.75 -35.47
N ALA A 14 13.45 16.99 -35.07
CA ALA A 14 13.53 17.36 -33.67
C ALA A 14 12.13 17.78 -33.22
N LEU A 15 11.17 16.85 -33.34
CA LEU A 15 10.00 16.85 -32.47
C LEU A 15 10.55 16.55 -31.08
N ALA A 16 10.97 17.58 -30.35
CA ALA A 16 11.07 17.51 -28.91
C ALA A 16 9.63 17.33 -28.40
N SER A 17 9.14 16.09 -28.44
CA SER A 17 8.07 15.67 -27.56
C SER A 17 8.65 15.81 -26.16
N CYS A 18 8.49 17.00 -25.59
CA CYS A 18 8.43 17.17 -24.15
C CYS A 18 7.44 16.11 -23.71
N GLY A 19 7.95 15.03 -23.11
CA GLY A 19 7.12 13.98 -22.56
C GLY A 19 6.16 14.70 -21.65
N ALA A 20 4.90 14.81 -22.06
CA ALA A 20 3.83 15.08 -21.16
C ALA A 20 3.91 13.92 -20.18
N VAL A 21 4.65 14.14 -19.08
CA VAL A 21 4.48 13.41 -17.85
C VAL A 21 3.01 13.58 -17.58
N GLN A 22 2.22 12.61 -18.04
CA GLN A 22 0.84 12.51 -17.70
C GLN A 22 0.90 12.39 -16.18
N SER A 23 0.76 13.53 -15.52
CA SER A 23 0.39 13.61 -14.13
C SER A 23 -1.03 13.08 -14.13
N ILE A 24 -1.15 11.75 -14.33
CA ILE A 24 -2.26 11.01 -13.83
C ILE A 24 -2.07 11.21 -12.34
N VAL A 25 -2.69 12.27 -11.83
CA VAL A 25 -3.01 12.41 -10.42
C VAL A 25 -3.96 11.27 -10.14
N GLN A 26 -3.43 10.04 -10.16
CA GLN A 26 -4.04 8.91 -9.53
C GLN A 26 -4.03 9.34 -8.09
N ASN A 27 -5.23 9.60 -7.60
CA ASN A 27 -5.48 10.09 -6.27
C ASN A 27 -5.22 8.90 -5.34
N THR A 28 -3.93 8.62 -5.18
CA THR A 28 -3.37 7.46 -4.50
C THR A 28 -2.91 7.91 -3.14
N PHE A 29 -3.45 7.27 -2.11
CA PHE A 29 -3.27 7.65 -0.72
C PHE A 29 -2.48 6.56 0.00
N PRO A 30 -1.19 6.79 0.27
CA PRO A 30 -0.37 5.86 1.02
C PRO A 30 -0.67 5.98 2.52
N TYR A 31 -1.10 4.86 3.11
CA TYR A 31 -1.22 4.68 4.55
C TYR A 31 -0.18 3.68 5.02
N THR A 32 0.35 3.93 6.22
CA THR A 32 1.29 3.01 6.86
C THR A 32 0.88 2.76 8.29
N ALA A 33 0.91 1.49 8.71
CA ALA A 33 0.67 1.09 10.08
C ALA A 33 1.83 0.23 10.58
N ASN A 34 2.24 0.45 11.83
CA ASN A 34 3.28 -0.32 12.47
C ASN A 34 2.63 -1.32 13.44
N VAL A 35 2.80 -2.59 13.14
CA VAL A 35 2.20 -3.72 13.84
C VAL A 35 3.28 -4.41 14.64
N LEU A 36 3.13 -4.43 15.96
CA LEU A 36 4.01 -5.18 16.84
C LEU A 36 3.56 -6.64 16.89
N VAL A 37 4.48 -7.53 16.57
CA VAL A 37 4.38 -8.98 16.81
C VAL A 37 5.23 -9.29 18.04
N SER A 38 4.57 -9.55 19.15
CA SER A 38 5.29 -9.77 20.42
C SER A 38 5.90 -11.18 20.51
N THR A 39 6.92 -11.32 21.35
CA THR A 39 7.45 -12.59 21.81
C THR A 39 6.38 -13.45 22.47
N GLY A 40 6.54 -14.77 22.37
CA GLY A 40 5.65 -15.70 23.07
C GLY A 40 4.32 -15.98 22.36
N VAL A 41 4.08 -15.43 21.17
CA VAL A 41 2.93 -15.83 20.35
C VAL A 41 3.07 -17.30 19.95
N PRO A 42 2.10 -18.17 20.32
CA PRO A 42 2.18 -19.59 20.01
C PRO A 42 2.15 -19.83 18.50
N ALA A 43 2.91 -20.83 18.05
CA ALA A 43 2.88 -21.30 16.67
C ALA A 43 1.49 -21.87 16.31
N ASN A 44 1.09 -21.74 15.05
CA ASN A 44 -0.17 -22.23 14.49
C ASN A 44 -1.43 -21.71 15.20
N LYS A 45 -1.36 -20.50 15.75
CA LYS A 45 -2.52 -19.77 16.29
C LYS A 45 -2.65 -18.45 15.56
N GLU A 46 -3.88 -18.13 15.16
CA GLU A 46 -4.20 -16.80 14.65
C GLU A 46 -4.16 -15.80 15.82
N VAL A 47 -3.32 -14.77 15.67
CA VAL A 47 -3.25 -13.64 16.58
C VAL A 47 -3.55 -12.38 15.81
N SER A 48 -4.33 -11.49 16.42
CA SER A 48 -4.63 -10.18 15.85
C SER A 48 -3.90 -9.08 16.60
N SER A 49 -3.30 -8.17 15.85
CA SER A 49 -2.70 -6.95 16.38
C SER A 49 -3.30 -5.76 15.64
N THR A 50 -3.70 -4.74 16.39
CA THR A 50 -4.37 -3.54 15.87
C THR A 50 -3.45 -2.36 16.00
N ALA A 51 -3.30 -1.59 14.92
CA ALA A 51 -2.47 -0.40 14.87
C ALA A 51 -3.22 0.74 14.17
N THR A 52 -3.03 1.96 14.68
CA THR A 52 -3.52 3.16 13.99
C THR A 52 -2.65 3.42 12.77
N ALA A 53 -3.28 3.58 11.61
CA ALA A 53 -2.55 3.93 10.40
C ALA A 53 -2.31 5.43 10.33
N SER A 54 -1.07 5.78 10.01
CA SER A 54 -0.65 7.14 9.71
C SER A 54 -0.58 7.32 8.20
N ASN A 55 -1.14 8.42 7.71
CA ASN A 55 -0.97 8.86 6.34
C ASN A 55 0.33 9.67 6.25
N VAL A 56 1.23 9.32 5.32
CA VAL A 56 2.53 9.99 5.12
C VAL A 56 2.39 11.25 4.24
N GLN A 57 1.32 11.34 3.46
CA GLN A 57 0.91 12.54 2.74
C GLN A 57 -0.10 13.27 3.62
N THR A 58 0.38 14.25 4.40
CA THR A 58 -0.49 15.27 5.00
C THR A 58 -1.35 15.85 3.89
N TRP A 59 -2.60 15.40 3.84
CA TRP A 59 -3.59 15.90 2.92
C TRP A 59 -3.75 17.40 3.16
N VAL A 60 -3.29 18.21 2.20
CA VAL A 60 -3.48 19.68 2.16
C VAL A 60 -4.93 20.01 1.81
N GLY A 61 -5.88 19.33 2.44
CA GLY A 61 -7.30 19.47 2.18
C GLY A 61 -8.17 18.94 3.32
N GLY A 62 -7.65 18.88 4.56
CA GLY A 62 -8.21 18.30 5.80
C GLY A 62 -9.66 18.62 6.19
N ASN A 63 -10.49 19.07 5.26
CA ASN A 63 -11.93 19.09 5.34
C ASN A 63 -12.51 17.88 4.59
N ASN A 64 -13.31 17.11 5.33
CA ASN A 64 -14.51 16.30 5.05
C ASN A 64 -15.24 16.38 3.69
N ASN A 65 -14.58 16.79 2.60
CA ASN A 65 -15.16 17.05 1.29
C ASN A 65 -14.21 16.61 0.16
N ALA A 66 -13.35 15.63 0.44
CA ALA A 66 -12.54 15.00 -0.60
C ALA A 66 -13.52 14.44 -1.66
N GLN A 67 -13.49 15.05 -2.84
CA GLN A 67 -14.23 14.64 -4.03
C GLN A 67 -13.67 13.33 -4.58
N ILE A 68 -13.73 12.29 -3.75
CA ILE A 68 -13.26 10.95 -4.04
C ILE A 68 -14.44 10.01 -4.01
N LYS A 69 -14.52 9.18 -5.04
CA LYS A 69 -15.49 8.13 -5.18
C LYS A 69 -14.78 6.88 -5.67
N ASP A 70 -15.37 5.73 -5.37
CA ASP A 70 -14.91 4.45 -5.89
C ASP A 70 -13.48 4.11 -5.42
N VAL A 71 -13.21 4.37 -4.13
CA VAL A 71 -11.95 4.09 -3.46
C VAL A 71 -11.72 2.58 -3.37
N ARG A 72 -10.57 2.15 -3.85
CA ARG A 72 -10.14 0.74 -3.86
C ARG A 72 -8.70 0.61 -3.38
N ILE A 73 -8.35 -0.57 -2.88
CA ILE A 73 -6.95 -0.87 -2.58
C ILE A 73 -6.22 -1.17 -3.88
N SER A 74 -5.12 -0.47 -4.13
CA SER A 74 -4.27 -0.64 -5.30
C SER A 74 -3.03 -1.47 -5.02
N ASP A 75 -2.49 -1.37 -3.80
CA ASP A 75 -1.30 -2.11 -3.39
C ASP A 75 -1.29 -2.30 -1.88
N ALA A 76 -0.82 -3.45 -1.43
CA ALA A 76 -0.69 -3.80 -0.03
C ALA A 76 0.59 -4.59 0.17
N LYS A 77 1.47 -4.06 1.02
CA LYS A 77 2.80 -4.61 1.26
C LYS A 77 3.10 -4.67 2.74
N ILE A 78 3.67 -5.78 3.19
CA ILE A 78 4.21 -5.92 4.53
C ILE A 78 5.73 -5.93 4.48
N SER A 79 6.36 -5.35 5.50
CA SER A 79 7.82 -5.32 5.63
C SER A 79 8.26 -5.39 7.08
N VAL A 80 9.38 -6.07 7.35
CA VAL A 80 10.00 -6.11 8.67
C VAL A 80 10.80 -4.82 8.87
N VAL A 81 10.46 -4.06 9.91
CA VAL A 81 11.18 -2.87 10.35
C VAL A 81 12.24 -3.23 11.38
N SER A 82 11.89 -4.09 12.33
CA SER A 82 12.83 -4.57 13.34
C SER A 82 12.55 -6.04 13.67
N PRO A 83 13.59 -6.85 13.92
CA PRO A 83 15.02 -6.52 13.82
C PRO A 83 15.49 -6.28 12.37
N THR A 84 16.52 -5.45 12.20
CA THR A 84 17.09 -5.17 10.87
C THR A 84 17.65 -6.45 10.26
N GLY A 85 17.26 -6.75 9.01
CA GLY A 85 17.61 -8.03 8.36
C GLY A 85 16.71 -9.21 8.74
N GLY A 86 15.67 -8.99 9.56
CA GLY A 86 14.65 -9.98 9.81
C GLY A 86 13.88 -10.36 8.55
N SER A 87 13.31 -11.57 8.54
CA SER A 87 12.55 -12.09 7.41
C SER A 87 11.12 -12.44 7.80
N LEU A 88 10.23 -12.52 6.81
CA LEU A 88 8.84 -12.89 7.00
C LEU A 88 8.62 -14.41 7.04
N ASN A 89 9.69 -15.21 7.08
CA ASN A 89 9.61 -16.68 7.01
C ASN A 89 8.87 -17.32 8.18
N ALA A 90 8.85 -16.65 9.33
CA ALA A 90 8.15 -17.06 10.54
C ALA A 90 6.64 -16.91 10.40
N LEU A 91 6.15 -16.08 9.48
CA LEU A 91 4.73 -15.92 9.20
C LEU A 91 4.25 -17.04 8.28
N LYS A 92 3.11 -17.61 8.61
CA LYS A 92 2.40 -18.61 7.81
C LYS A 92 1.34 -17.95 6.95
N SER A 93 0.53 -17.10 7.57
CA SER A 93 -0.53 -16.35 6.91
C SER A 93 -0.67 -14.96 7.54
N VAL A 94 -1.13 -14.01 6.74
CA VAL A 94 -1.45 -12.64 7.16
C VAL A 94 -2.74 -12.20 6.49
N LYS A 95 -3.64 -11.60 7.25
CA LYS A 95 -4.88 -10.96 6.78
C LYS A 95 -4.90 -9.54 7.33
N VAL A 96 -5.12 -8.57 6.46
CA VAL A 96 -5.15 -7.16 6.79
C VAL A 96 -6.55 -6.63 6.62
N TYR A 97 -7.10 -6.17 7.73
CA TYR A 97 -8.40 -5.54 7.81
C TYR A 97 -8.23 -4.06 8.08
N ILE A 98 -9.12 -3.25 7.52
CA ILE A 98 -9.21 -1.83 7.83
C ILE A 98 -10.58 -1.47 8.34
N SER A 99 -10.61 -0.52 9.26
CA SER A 99 -11.82 0.08 9.80
C SER A 99 -11.55 1.55 10.14
N SER A 100 -12.62 2.29 10.40
CA SER A 100 -12.54 3.65 10.93
C SER A 100 -13.70 3.88 11.89
N ASN A 101 -13.73 5.03 12.56
CA ASN A 101 -14.75 5.36 13.54
C ASN A 101 -16.16 5.25 12.95
N GLY A 102 -16.94 4.29 13.46
CA GLY A 102 -18.32 4.06 13.01
C GLY A 102 -18.46 3.32 11.68
N THR A 103 -17.39 2.75 11.12
CA THR A 103 -17.47 1.92 9.91
C THR A 103 -17.25 0.45 10.20
N ASN A 104 -17.86 -0.40 9.38
CA ASN A 104 -17.62 -1.84 9.43
C ASN A 104 -16.22 -2.16 8.95
N GLU A 105 -15.59 -3.12 9.61
CA GLU A 105 -14.28 -3.61 9.20
C GLU A 105 -14.35 -4.36 7.87
N LYS A 106 -13.38 -4.11 6.99
CA LYS A 106 -13.25 -4.79 5.71
C LYS A 106 -11.87 -5.40 5.53
N LEU A 107 -11.86 -6.63 5.04
CA LEU A 107 -10.65 -7.29 4.56
C LEU A 107 -10.21 -6.61 3.26
N VAL A 108 -8.99 -6.12 3.21
CA VAL A 108 -8.44 -5.45 2.01
C VAL A 108 -7.28 -6.19 1.39
N ALA A 109 -6.57 -7.00 2.18
CA ALA A 109 -5.47 -7.79 1.68
C ALA A 109 -5.26 -9.03 2.53
N SER A 110 -4.82 -10.11 1.92
CA SER A 110 -4.45 -11.33 2.63
C SER A 110 -3.37 -12.08 1.87
N ARG A 111 -2.60 -12.89 2.57
CA ARG A 111 -1.64 -13.81 1.97
C ARG A 111 -1.57 -15.05 2.84
N SER A 112 -1.86 -16.21 2.26
CA SER A 112 -1.58 -17.50 2.89
C SER A 112 -0.25 -18.05 2.41
N ASP A 113 0.22 -19.11 3.08
CA ASP A 113 1.37 -19.91 2.65
C ASP A 113 2.63 -19.09 2.39
N ILE A 114 2.90 -18.13 3.29
CA ILE A 114 4.04 -17.24 3.21
C ILE A 114 5.31 -18.06 3.39
N SER A 115 6.03 -18.37 2.31
CA SER A 115 7.33 -19.05 2.33
C SER A 115 8.40 -18.18 1.70
N THR A 116 8.67 -17.01 2.30
CA THR A 116 9.70 -16.09 1.82
C THR A 116 10.76 -15.84 2.88
N ASN A 117 12.01 -15.75 2.43
CA ASN A 117 13.13 -15.26 3.24
C ASN A 117 13.34 -13.75 3.08
N SER A 118 12.49 -13.07 2.30
CA SER A 118 12.53 -11.63 2.13
C SER A 118 12.01 -10.92 3.38
N SER A 119 12.57 -9.73 3.63
CA SER A 119 12.08 -8.79 4.64
C SER A 119 10.80 -8.06 4.23
N SER A 120 10.34 -8.23 2.99
CA SER A 120 9.09 -7.64 2.52
C SER A 120 8.35 -8.56 1.55
N LEU A 121 7.01 -8.45 1.55
CA LEU A 121 6.13 -9.27 0.74
C LEU A 121 4.88 -8.47 0.35
N ASN A 122 4.45 -8.62 -0.90
CA ASN A 122 3.18 -8.07 -1.36
C ASN A 122 2.05 -9.05 -1.00
N LEU A 123 0.95 -8.50 -0.52
CA LEU A 123 -0.25 -9.27 -0.17
C LEU A 123 -1.19 -9.37 -1.36
N ASP A 124 -2.02 -10.39 -1.37
CA ASP A 124 -3.08 -10.53 -2.37
C ASP A 124 -4.23 -9.61 -1.99
N LEU A 125 -4.56 -8.70 -2.91
CA LEU A 125 -5.59 -7.68 -2.69
C LEU A 125 -6.97 -8.31 -2.69
N ASN A 126 -7.77 -7.99 -1.68
CA ASN A 126 -9.18 -8.33 -1.64
C ASN A 126 -10.01 -7.07 -1.95
N ASN A 127 -10.63 -7.06 -3.13
CA ASN A 127 -11.55 -6.01 -3.54
C ASN A 127 -13.02 -6.46 -3.52
N ASP A 128 -13.30 -7.68 -3.02
CA ASP A 128 -14.65 -8.26 -3.00
C ASP A 128 -15.54 -7.58 -1.95
N GLY A 129 -14.93 -6.90 -0.97
CA GLY A 129 -15.62 -6.11 0.04
C GLY A 129 -16.29 -4.82 -0.51
N GLY A 130 -16.15 -4.50 -1.79
CA GLY A 130 -16.70 -3.28 -2.40
C GLY A 130 -15.89 -2.02 -2.07
N PHE A 131 -16.48 -0.85 -2.28
CA PHE A 131 -15.78 0.42 -2.13
C PHE A 131 -15.43 0.76 -0.68
N LEU A 132 -14.29 1.42 -0.50
CA LEU A 132 -13.71 1.81 0.80
C LEU A 132 -13.96 3.28 1.13
N ASP A 133 -14.83 3.95 0.35
CA ASP A 133 -15.14 5.38 0.43
C ASP A 133 -15.46 5.83 1.85
N SER A 134 -16.32 5.10 2.56
CA SER A 134 -16.74 5.43 3.92
C SER A 134 -15.60 5.32 4.92
N ILE A 135 -14.67 4.38 4.71
CA ILE A 135 -13.54 4.14 5.60
C ILE A 135 -12.46 5.20 5.40
N VAL A 136 -12.12 5.50 4.14
CA VAL A 136 -11.05 6.44 3.79
C VAL A 136 -11.48 7.91 3.99
N LYS A 137 -12.78 8.22 3.86
CA LYS A 137 -13.31 9.56 4.19
C LYS A 137 -13.41 9.82 5.69
N SER A 138 -13.40 8.78 6.51
CA SER A 138 -13.51 8.89 7.96
C SER A 138 -12.16 9.22 8.59
N THR A 139 -12.19 9.86 9.77
CA THR A 139 -11.00 10.18 10.55
C THR A 139 -10.60 9.01 11.43
N GLY A 140 -9.29 8.75 11.53
CA GLY A 140 -8.75 7.63 12.32
C GLY A 140 -8.92 6.29 11.60
N LEU A 141 -8.05 6.03 10.63
CA LEU A 141 -7.97 4.72 9.99
C LEU A 141 -7.26 3.75 10.93
N THR A 142 -7.91 2.64 11.23
CA THR A 142 -7.37 1.57 12.07
C THR A 142 -7.11 0.35 11.19
N VAL A 143 -5.91 -0.21 11.31
CA VAL A 143 -5.48 -1.40 10.59
C VAL A 143 -5.38 -2.54 11.60
N ARG A 144 -6.23 -3.56 11.43
CA ARG A 144 -6.16 -4.79 12.21
C ARG A 144 -5.49 -5.86 11.36
N THR A 145 -4.34 -6.33 11.81
CA THR A 145 -3.57 -7.38 11.14
C THR A 145 -3.72 -8.67 11.92
N VAL A 146 -4.32 -9.67 11.28
CA VAL A 146 -4.39 -11.04 11.79
C VAL A 146 -3.25 -11.82 11.16
N TYR A 147 -2.39 -12.41 11.97
CA TYR A 147 -1.27 -13.19 11.49
C TYR A 147 -1.21 -14.54 12.21
N GLU A 148 -0.73 -15.55 11.51
CA GLU A 148 -0.42 -16.86 12.05
C GLU A 148 1.08 -17.11 11.89
N LEU A 149 1.73 -17.58 12.95
CA LEU A 149 3.15 -17.91 12.92
C LEU A 149 3.37 -19.41 12.68
N LYS A 150 4.36 -19.77 11.86
CA LYS A 150 4.82 -21.15 11.70
C LYS A 150 5.55 -21.64 12.95
N ASN A 151 6.33 -20.76 13.54
CA ASN A 151 7.17 -21.02 14.71
C ASN A 151 6.95 -19.91 15.75
N GLN A 152 7.10 -20.24 17.03
CA GLN A 152 7.02 -19.26 18.11
C GLN A 152 8.12 -18.21 17.95
N THR A 153 7.74 -16.93 18.03
CA THR A 153 8.69 -15.81 17.99
C THR A 153 9.51 -15.75 19.27
N THR A 154 10.83 -15.78 19.13
CA THR A 154 11.80 -15.64 20.24
C THR A 154 12.16 -14.18 20.53
N SER A 155 11.80 -13.26 19.63
CA SER A 155 12.04 -11.82 19.74
C SER A 155 10.88 -11.03 19.18
N ASP A 156 10.66 -9.83 19.71
CA ASP A 156 9.63 -8.92 19.22
C ASP A 156 9.99 -8.50 17.79
N MET A 157 9.00 -8.50 16.91
CA MET A 157 9.15 -8.10 15.51
C MET A 157 8.20 -6.95 15.21
N ASN A 158 8.71 -5.88 14.61
CA ASN A 158 7.88 -4.76 14.18
C ASN A 158 7.67 -4.87 12.67
N LEU A 159 6.42 -4.99 12.27
CA LEU A 159 5.99 -5.09 10.88
C LEU A 159 5.39 -3.76 10.44
N LYS A 160 5.91 -3.19 9.36
CA LYS A 160 5.27 -2.08 8.66
C LYS A 160 4.36 -2.61 7.58
N VAL A 161 3.08 -2.33 7.72
CA VAL A 161 2.04 -2.55 6.72
C VAL A 161 1.89 -1.26 5.93
N SER A 162 2.15 -1.31 4.63
CA SER A 162 1.99 -0.20 3.69
C SER A 162 0.80 -0.51 2.78
N LEU A 163 -0.18 0.38 2.78
CA LEU A 163 -1.43 0.26 2.02
C LEU A 163 -1.54 1.47 1.11
N ASN A 164 -1.75 1.25 -0.19
CA ASN A 164 -2.00 2.30 -1.15
C ASN A 164 -3.44 2.17 -1.64
N PHE A 165 -4.26 3.17 -1.34
CA PHE A 165 -5.61 3.26 -1.88
C PHE A 165 -5.60 4.15 -3.10
N SER A 166 -6.36 3.82 -4.14
CA SER A 166 -6.64 4.73 -5.25
C SER A 166 -8.11 5.11 -5.25
N SER A 167 -8.43 6.23 -5.88
CA SER A 167 -9.80 6.68 -6.05
C SER A 167 -10.00 7.34 -7.41
N VAL A 168 -11.25 7.39 -7.84
CA VAL A 168 -11.65 8.14 -9.03
C VAL A 168 -12.10 9.55 -8.59
N PRO A 169 -11.60 10.63 -9.24
CA PRO A 169 -12.09 11.97 -8.97
C PRO A 169 -13.58 12.08 -9.31
N VAL A 170 -14.40 12.63 -8.42
CA VAL A 170 -15.76 13.04 -8.80
C VAL A 170 -15.67 14.39 -9.50
N ARG A 171 -16.05 14.41 -10.78
CA ARG A 171 -16.24 15.62 -11.58
C ARG A 171 -17.47 16.40 -11.14
#